data_AF-A0A534JL57-F1
#
_entry.id   AF-A0A534JL57-F1
#
_cell.length_a   1.000
_cell.length_b   1.000
_cell.length_c   1.000
_cell.angle_alpha   90.00
_cell.angle_beta   90.00
_cell.angle_gamma   90.00
#
_symmetry.space_group_name_H-M   'P 1'
#
loop_
_entity.id
_entity.type
_entity.pdbx_description
1 polymer ?
#
loop_
_entity_poly.entity_id
_entity_poly.type
_entity_poly.pdbx_seq_one_letter_code
_entity_poly.pdbx_strand_id
1 'polypeptide(L)'
;MGRRARSRGSMGSTVEQVRESGSAMPLGPGACYLVKEKKPDLSYRLFSMLTQGGTPGLIITRQYPERVRRERSISRERIIWLSHTPGEDYHNPTAIGSLAKLISGFVDENQGLGVVLLDGLEYLSINNGFLQTLMFVEHVNEFVMQGRSTLILPVSPDALEEKELALLERNVEVVESPVVKMDLETQEVSNLLDKY
;
A
#
# COMPACT_ATOMS: atom_id res chain seq x y z
N MET A 1 71.53 15.81 -16.55
CA MET A 1 71.21 14.39 -16.25
C MET A 1 69.86 14.37 -15.55
N GLY A 2 68.79 13.68 -15.94
CA GLY A 2 68.52 12.75 -17.04
C GLY A 2 67.18 12.05 -16.75
N ARG A 3 66.34 11.93 -17.79
CA ARG A 3 65.21 10.97 -18.03
C ARG A 3 63.94 11.12 -17.17
N ARG A 4 62.78 11.53 -17.73
CA ARG A 4 61.80 10.86 -18.64
C ARG A 4 60.88 9.81 -17.98
N ALA A 5 59.57 10.09 -18.09
CA ALA A 5 58.47 9.26 -18.62
C ALA A 5 57.43 8.60 -17.68
N ARG A 6 56.17 9.05 -17.91
CA ARG A 6 54.81 8.50 -17.76
C ARG A 6 54.61 7.01 -17.39
N SER A 7 53.55 6.73 -16.61
CA SER A 7 52.29 6.03 -17.01
C SER A 7 51.32 5.97 -15.81
N ARG A 8 50.09 6.50 -15.89
CA ARG A 8 48.80 5.85 -16.22
C ARG A 8 48.33 4.74 -15.25
N GLY A 9 47.27 5.06 -14.50
CA GLY A 9 46.13 4.18 -14.23
C GLY A 9 46.15 3.40 -12.92
N SER A 10 45.24 3.73 -12.00
CA SER A 10 44.25 2.77 -11.51
C SER A 10 43.19 3.50 -10.70
N MET A 11 42.00 3.51 -11.27
CA MET A 11 40.73 3.83 -10.65
C MET A 11 40.36 2.66 -9.74
N GLY A 12 39.87 2.92 -8.53
CA GLY A 12 39.22 1.88 -7.72
C GLY A 12 39.64 1.86 -6.26
N SER A 13 38.86 2.53 -5.42
CA SER A 13 38.43 2.08 -4.08
C SER A 13 37.84 3.26 -3.32
N THR A 14 36.70 3.75 -3.80
CA THR A 14 35.76 4.48 -2.95
C THR A 14 34.37 3.86 -3.13
N VAL A 15 34.35 2.52 -3.18
CA VAL A 15 33.14 1.72 -3.17
C VAL A 15 33.26 0.76 -2.00
N GLU A 16 33.38 1.30 -0.80
CA GLU A 16 33.13 0.55 0.42
C GLU A 16 32.66 1.54 1.47
N GLN A 17 31.34 1.62 1.60
CA GLN A 17 30.56 1.92 2.82
C GLN A 17 29.22 2.58 2.46
N VAL A 18 28.32 1.81 1.84
CA VAL A 18 26.90 1.79 2.22
C VAL A 18 26.44 0.33 2.09
N ARG A 19 26.76 -0.47 3.11
CA ARG A 19 26.02 -1.67 3.44
C ARG A 19 25.21 -1.33 4.69
N GLU A 20 24.03 -0.78 4.47
CA GLU A 20 22.92 -0.94 5.41
C GLU A 20 22.00 -2.01 4.80
N SER A 21 22.14 -3.23 5.31
CA SER A 21 21.17 -4.29 5.08
C SER A 21 19.86 -3.88 5.76
N GLY A 22 18.87 -3.52 4.96
CA GLY A 22 17.47 -3.41 5.33
C GLY A 22 16.67 -3.63 4.06
N SER A 23 15.81 -4.66 4.04
CA SER A 23 14.85 -4.90 2.95
C SER A 23 14.22 -3.57 2.57
N ALA A 24 14.43 -3.12 1.33
CA ALA A 24 13.76 -1.95 0.81
C ALA A 24 12.26 -2.30 0.81
N MET A 25 11.54 -1.78 1.79
CA MET A 25 10.09 -1.85 1.83
C MET A 25 9.61 -1.16 0.55
N PRO A 26 8.86 -1.84 -0.34
CA PRO A 26 8.51 -1.26 -1.64
C PRO A 26 7.58 -0.05 -1.53
N LEU A 27 7.01 0.21 -0.35
CA LEU A 27 6.13 1.32 -0.06
C LEU A 27 6.75 2.24 1.00
N GLY A 28 6.80 3.53 0.71
CA GLY A 28 7.18 4.59 1.64
C GLY A 28 6.04 5.02 2.57
N PRO A 29 6.36 5.65 3.72
CA PRO A 29 5.35 6.25 4.59
C PRO A 29 4.77 7.54 3.98
N GLY A 30 3.56 7.91 4.40
CA GLY A 30 2.94 9.20 4.04
C GLY A 30 2.43 9.26 2.60
N ALA A 31 2.08 8.11 2.02
CA ALA A 31 1.67 8.01 0.62
C ALA A 31 0.45 7.08 0.45
N CYS A 32 -0.33 7.36 -0.60
CA CYS A 32 -1.37 6.50 -1.10
C CYS A 32 -0.86 5.71 -2.30
N TYR A 33 -1.05 4.38 -2.26
CA TYR A 33 -0.60 3.44 -3.28
C TYR A 33 -1.78 2.81 -4.01
N LEU A 34 -1.82 3.00 -5.33
CA LEU A 34 -2.78 2.32 -6.20
C LEU A 34 -2.15 1.05 -6.76
N VAL A 35 -2.61 -0.11 -6.29
CA VAL A 35 -2.08 -1.41 -6.69
C VAL A 35 -2.93 -1.97 -7.82
N LYS A 36 -2.37 -2.04 -9.02
CA LYS A 36 -3.07 -2.58 -10.20
C LYS A 36 -3.10 -4.11 -10.15
N GLU A 37 -4.21 -4.69 -9.74
CA GLU A 37 -4.39 -6.15 -9.67
C GLU A 37 -5.86 -6.59 -9.75
N LYS A 38 -6.11 -7.78 -10.33
CA LYS A 38 -7.48 -8.34 -10.43
C LYS A 38 -8.00 -8.93 -9.13
N LYS A 39 -7.10 -9.46 -8.31
CA LYS A 39 -7.36 -9.97 -6.98
C LYS A 39 -6.38 -9.27 -6.05
N PRO A 40 -6.79 -8.82 -4.86
CA PRO A 40 -5.97 -7.98 -3.97
C PRO A 40 -4.83 -8.75 -3.27
N ASP A 41 -4.27 -9.79 -3.90
CA ASP A 41 -3.31 -10.70 -3.27
C ASP A 41 -2.01 -9.99 -2.89
N LEU A 42 -1.51 -9.09 -3.77
CA LEU A 42 -0.33 -8.29 -3.45
C LEU A 42 -0.65 -7.26 -2.37
N SER A 43 -1.79 -6.57 -2.46
CA SER A 43 -2.20 -5.56 -1.49
C SER A 43 -2.32 -6.12 -0.07
N TYR A 44 -2.92 -7.30 0.10
CA TYR A 44 -2.98 -7.96 1.42
C TYR A 44 -1.59 -8.38 1.93
N ARG A 45 -0.67 -8.83 1.06
CA ARG A 45 0.71 -9.13 1.48
C ARG A 45 1.46 -7.88 1.92
N LEU A 46 1.37 -6.79 1.15
CA LEU A 46 1.99 -5.51 1.49
C LEU A 46 1.45 -4.98 2.82
N PHE A 47 0.13 -5.06 3.03
CA PHE A 47 -0.51 -4.73 4.30
C PHE A 47 0.06 -5.55 5.46
N SER A 48 0.14 -6.87 5.33
CA SER A 48 0.69 -7.75 6.37
C SER A 48 2.17 -7.45 6.68
N MET A 49 2.98 -7.16 5.66
CA MET A 49 4.39 -6.79 5.84
C MET A 49 4.54 -5.47 6.62
N LEU A 50 3.73 -4.46 6.29
CA LEU A 50 3.77 -3.16 6.94
C LEU A 50 3.26 -3.18 8.39
N THR A 51 2.37 -4.12 8.72
CA THR A 51 1.77 -4.26 10.06
C THR A 51 2.51 -5.25 10.97
N GLN A 52 3.37 -6.12 10.42
CA GLN A 52 4.12 -7.13 11.17
C GLN A 52 4.96 -6.56 12.34
N GLY A 53 5.47 -5.33 12.19
CA GLY A 53 6.26 -4.62 13.20
C GLY A 53 5.44 -3.99 14.34
N GLY A 54 4.13 -4.24 14.41
CA GLY A 54 3.22 -3.63 15.38
C GLY A 54 2.63 -2.29 14.92
N THR A 55 2.87 -1.88 13.67
CA THR A 55 2.20 -0.73 13.06
C THR A 55 0.68 -0.97 13.06
N PRO A 56 -0.13 -0.03 13.55
CA PRO A 56 -1.58 -0.17 13.54
C PRO A 56 -2.12 -0.45 12.13
N GLY A 57 -3.06 -1.39 12.02
CA GLY A 57 -3.64 -1.83 10.75
C GLY A 57 -5.17 -1.73 10.73
N LEU A 58 -5.69 -1.17 9.64
CA LEU A 58 -7.12 -1.11 9.34
C LEU A 58 -7.38 -1.68 7.94
N ILE A 59 -8.24 -2.68 7.85
CA ILE A 59 -8.72 -3.21 6.58
C ILE A 59 -10.16 -2.78 6.39
N ILE A 60 -10.49 -2.23 5.23
CA ILE A 60 -11.86 -1.97 4.77
C ILE A 60 -12.07 -2.83 3.54
N THR A 61 -13.04 -3.73 3.57
CA THR A 61 -13.23 -4.71 2.49
C THR A 61 -14.69 -5.05 2.26
N ARG A 62 -14.99 -5.55 1.06
CA ARG A 62 -16.30 -6.15 0.71
C ARG A 62 -16.43 -7.59 1.19
N GLN A 63 -15.31 -8.23 1.51
CA GLN A 63 -15.31 -9.60 2.00
C GLN A 63 -15.71 -9.64 3.47
N TYR A 64 -16.51 -10.63 3.85
CA TYR A 64 -16.91 -10.83 5.24
C TYR A 64 -15.67 -11.02 6.15
N PRO A 65 -15.57 -10.36 7.33
CA PRO A 65 -14.33 -10.29 8.10
C PRO A 65 -13.69 -11.66 8.43
N GLU A 66 -14.48 -12.64 8.84
CA GLU A 66 -14.01 -13.98 9.22
C GLU A 66 -13.43 -14.74 8.03
N ARG A 67 -13.91 -14.43 6.81
CA ARG A 67 -13.31 -14.95 5.59
C ARG A 67 -11.93 -14.34 5.35
N VAL A 68 -11.79 -13.02 5.50
CA VAL A 68 -10.51 -12.32 5.37
C VAL A 68 -9.50 -12.84 6.40
N ARG A 69 -9.91 -12.94 7.67
CA ARG A 69 -9.06 -13.48 8.74
C ARG A 69 -8.49 -14.85 8.39
N ARG A 70 -9.35 -15.76 7.91
CA ARG A 70 -8.95 -17.12 7.53
C ARG A 70 -8.08 -17.17 6.26
N GLU A 71 -8.45 -16.45 5.21
CA GLU A 71 -7.79 -16.55 3.89
C GLU A 71 -6.50 -15.73 3.81
N ARG A 72 -6.37 -14.67 4.60
CA ARG A 72 -5.23 -13.74 4.58
C ARG A 72 -4.34 -13.82 5.82
N SER A 73 -4.64 -14.74 6.74
CA SER A 73 -3.93 -14.91 8.01
C SER A 73 -3.88 -13.63 8.87
N ILE A 74 -4.93 -12.80 8.78
CA ILE A 74 -5.08 -11.56 9.55
C ILE A 74 -5.69 -11.90 10.90
N SER A 75 -5.01 -11.55 11.99
CA SER A 75 -5.41 -12.01 13.33
C SER A 75 -5.77 -10.89 14.30
N ARG A 76 -5.14 -9.71 14.19
CA ARG A 76 -5.24 -8.65 15.22
C ARG A 76 -5.85 -7.37 14.69
N GLU A 77 -5.70 -7.14 13.40
CA GLU A 77 -6.04 -5.90 12.73
C GLU A 77 -7.56 -5.74 12.67
N ARG A 78 -8.00 -4.49 12.76
CA ARG A 78 -9.41 -4.13 12.66
C ARG A 78 -9.87 -4.31 11.21
N ILE A 79 -11.02 -4.92 11.02
CA ILE A 79 -11.60 -5.16 9.69
C ILE A 79 -12.99 -4.55 9.66
N ILE A 80 -13.22 -3.65 8.72
CA ILE A 80 -14.51 -3.01 8.45
C ILE A 80 -15.12 -3.62 7.21
N TRP A 81 -16.32 -4.16 7.35
CA TRP A 81 -17.06 -4.76 6.24
C TRP A 81 -17.95 -3.75 5.54
N LEU A 82 -17.68 -3.50 4.26
CA LEU A 82 -18.54 -2.68 3.40
C LEU A 82 -19.82 -3.45 3.06
N SER A 83 -20.93 -3.09 3.72
CA SER A 83 -22.20 -3.81 3.61
C SER A 83 -23.39 -2.88 3.80
N HIS A 84 -24.45 -3.12 3.02
CA HIS A 84 -25.77 -2.51 3.25
C HIS A 84 -26.51 -3.15 4.42
N THR A 85 -26.16 -4.37 4.78
CA THR A 85 -26.74 -5.11 5.90
C THR A 85 -25.96 -4.78 7.17
N PRO A 86 -26.62 -4.24 8.21
CA PRO A 86 -25.97 -4.02 9.50
C PRO A 86 -25.37 -5.29 10.10
N GLY A 87 -24.25 -5.12 10.80
CA GLY A 87 -23.53 -6.21 11.46
C GLY A 87 -22.56 -5.67 12.51
N GLU A 88 -21.65 -6.52 12.97
CA GLU A 88 -20.48 -6.08 13.75
C GLU A 88 -19.44 -5.49 12.79
N ASP A 89 -18.76 -4.40 13.21
CA ASP A 89 -17.70 -3.74 12.45
C ASP A 89 -18.00 -3.59 10.94
N TYR A 90 -19.18 -3.07 10.61
CA TYR A 90 -19.60 -2.80 9.24
C TYR A 90 -19.63 -1.30 8.94
N HIS A 91 -19.61 -0.97 7.65
CA HIS A 91 -19.84 0.39 7.17
C HIS A 91 -20.73 0.38 5.93
N ASN A 92 -21.73 1.26 5.89
CA ASN A 92 -22.60 1.36 4.72
C ASN A 92 -21.81 2.02 3.56
N PRO A 93 -21.71 1.38 2.37
CA PRO A 93 -20.92 1.91 1.26
C PRO A 93 -21.43 3.25 0.70
N THR A 94 -22.69 3.63 0.92
CA THR A 94 -23.24 4.94 0.51
C THR A 94 -22.88 6.07 1.48
N ALA A 95 -22.42 5.73 2.68
CA ALA A 95 -22.02 6.68 3.71
C ALA A 95 -20.54 7.07 3.55
N ILE A 96 -20.09 7.38 2.33
CA ILE A 96 -18.68 7.57 1.97
C ILE A 96 -17.99 8.69 2.75
N GLY A 97 -18.69 9.78 3.05
CA GLY A 97 -18.15 10.86 3.88
C GLY A 97 -17.86 10.45 5.32
N SER A 98 -18.66 9.53 5.88
CA SER A 98 -18.37 8.97 7.21
C SER A 98 -17.28 7.89 7.16
N LEU A 99 -17.09 7.23 6.02
CA LEU A 99 -15.95 6.33 5.81
C LEU A 99 -14.63 7.11 5.82
N ALA A 100 -14.59 8.28 5.18
CA ALA A 100 -13.43 9.16 5.22
C ALA A 100 -13.09 9.55 6.67
N LYS A 101 -14.10 9.95 7.45
CA LYS A 101 -13.93 10.25 8.89
C LYS A 101 -13.42 9.06 9.69
N LEU A 102 -13.87 7.84 9.39
CA LEU A 102 -13.37 6.63 10.04
C LEU A 102 -11.88 6.43 9.75
N ILE A 103 -11.46 6.61 8.50
CA ILE A 103 -10.05 6.47 8.11
C ILE A 103 -9.19 7.56 8.77
N SER A 104 -9.59 8.83 8.66
CA SER A 104 -8.86 9.94 9.28
C SER A 104 -8.79 9.79 10.80
N GLY A 105 -9.90 9.40 11.45
CA GLY A 105 -9.93 9.12 12.88
C GLY A 105 -8.98 8.00 13.30
N PHE A 106 -8.92 6.91 12.53
CA PHE A 106 -7.92 5.85 12.75
C PHE A 106 -6.49 6.37 12.66
N VAL A 107 -6.17 7.22 11.67
CA VAL A 107 -4.84 7.82 11.52
C VAL A 107 -4.52 8.74 12.70
N ASP A 108 -5.46 9.58 13.12
CA ASP A 108 -5.31 10.53 14.22
C ASP A 108 -5.13 9.81 15.58
N GLU A 109 -5.94 8.79 15.86
CA GLU A 109 -5.86 7.96 17.07
C GLU A 109 -4.50 7.28 17.22
N ASN A 110 -3.83 7.02 16.10
CA ASN A 110 -2.52 6.40 16.04
C ASN A 110 -1.39 7.41 15.75
N GLN A 111 -1.61 8.69 16.06
CA GLN A 111 -0.60 9.77 15.98
C GLN A 111 0.02 9.92 14.58
N GLY A 112 -0.79 9.72 13.54
CA GLY A 112 -0.35 9.80 12.15
C GLY A 112 0.37 8.55 11.65
N LEU A 113 0.44 7.46 12.42
CA LEU A 113 0.98 6.17 12.01
C LEU A 113 -0.15 5.19 11.71
N GLY A 114 0.04 4.32 10.71
CA GLY A 114 -0.91 3.26 10.44
C GLY A 114 -0.93 2.84 8.98
N VAL A 115 -1.45 1.65 8.73
CA VAL A 115 -1.63 1.10 7.38
C VAL A 115 -3.12 0.90 7.17
N VAL A 116 -3.65 1.48 6.11
CA VAL A 116 -5.05 1.33 5.71
C VAL A 116 -5.09 0.58 4.39
N LEU A 117 -5.79 -0.54 4.34
CA LEU A 117 -6.11 -1.26 3.11
C LEU A 117 -7.58 -1.04 2.77
N LEU A 118 -7.88 -0.43 1.63
CA LEU A 118 -9.24 -0.25 1.13
C LEU A 118 -9.50 -1.13 -0.09
N ASP A 119 -9.93 -2.36 0.18
CA ASP A 119 -10.31 -3.38 -0.79
C ASP A 119 -11.81 -3.30 -1.13
N GLY A 120 -12.17 -2.26 -1.90
CA GLY A 120 -13.55 -2.03 -2.29
C GLY A 120 -13.81 -0.75 -3.07
N LEU A 121 -12.78 -0.16 -3.69
CA LEU A 121 -12.86 1.12 -4.38
C LEU A 121 -13.92 1.09 -5.50
N GLU A 122 -13.97 0.02 -6.28
CA GLU A 122 -14.95 -0.15 -7.36
C GLU A 122 -16.38 -0.21 -6.82
N TYR A 123 -16.55 -0.82 -5.64
CA TYR A 123 -17.86 -0.90 -5.02
C TYR A 123 -18.30 0.44 -4.44
N LEU A 124 -17.38 1.22 -3.87
CA LEU A 124 -17.68 2.61 -3.51
C LEU A 124 -18.08 3.41 -4.75
N SER A 125 -17.39 3.23 -5.88
CA SER A 125 -17.73 3.87 -7.16
C SER A 125 -19.13 3.47 -7.66
N ILE A 126 -19.48 2.18 -7.60
CA ILE A 126 -20.82 1.70 -7.97
C ILE A 126 -21.92 2.33 -7.09
N ASN A 127 -21.66 2.53 -5.79
CA ASN A 127 -22.67 3.02 -4.86
C ASN A 127 -22.78 4.57 -4.82
N ASN A 128 -21.72 5.29 -5.15
CA ASN A 128 -21.64 6.76 -4.98
C ASN A 128 -21.36 7.53 -6.29
N GLY A 129 -20.96 6.81 -7.34
CA GLY A 129 -20.40 7.38 -8.57
C GLY A 129 -18.88 7.62 -8.48
N PHE A 130 -18.25 7.61 -9.66
CA PHE A 130 -16.80 7.75 -9.79
C PHE A 130 -16.28 9.08 -9.23
N LEU A 131 -16.91 10.21 -9.59
CA LEU A 131 -16.42 11.53 -9.16
C LEU A 131 -16.40 11.68 -7.63
N GLN A 132 -17.43 11.19 -6.93
CA GLN A 132 -17.46 11.20 -5.46
C GLN A 132 -16.39 10.30 -4.87
N THR A 133 -16.12 9.16 -5.51
CA THR A 133 -15.07 8.23 -5.09
C THR A 133 -13.68 8.83 -5.29
N LEU A 134 -13.45 9.52 -6.41
CA LEU A 134 -12.21 10.23 -6.68
C LEU A 134 -11.96 11.30 -5.61
N MET A 135 -12.95 12.16 -5.33
CA MET A 135 -12.85 13.18 -4.28
C MET A 135 -12.60 12.57 -2.89
N PHE A 136 -13.21 11.41 -2.61
CA PHE A 136 -12.96 10.65 -1.38
C PHE A 136 -11.49 10.19 -1.31
N VAL A 137 -10.94 9.62 -2.38
CA VAL A 137 -9.54 9.18 -2.42
C VAL A 137 -8.60 10.38 -2.25
N GLU A 138 -8.85 11.48 -2.96
CA GLU A 138 -8.06 12.71 -2.83
C GLU A 138 -8.07 13.22 -1.39
N HIS A 139 -9.24 13.28 -0.76
CA HIS A 139 -9.37 13.72 0.63
C HIS A 139 -8.64 12.82 1.61
N VAL A 140 -8.75 11.49 1.48
CA VAL A 140 -8.02 10.56 2.35
C VAL A 140 -6.51 10.67 2.11
N ASN A 141 -6.09 10.82 0.85
CA ASN A 141 -4.68 11.01 0.50
C ASN A 141 -4.08 12.26 1.18
N GLU A 142 -4.81 13.38 1.21
CA GLU A 142 -4.37 14.59 1.92
C GLU A 142 -4.07 14.32 3.40
N PHE A 143 -4.91 13.56 4.10
CA PHE A 143 -4.66 13.17 5.50
C PHE A 143 -3.45 12.25 5.63
N VAL A 144 -3.33 11.28 4.74
CA VAL A 144 -2.24 10.31 4.75
C VAL A 144 -0.89 11.00 4.52
N MET A 145 -0.85 11.99 3.61
CA MET A 145 0.33 12.80 3.31
C MET A 145 0.77 13.71 4.45
N GLN A 146 -0.15 14.15 5.32
CA GLN A 146 0.19 14.92 6.52
C GLN A 146 0.81 14.06 7.61
N GLY A 147 0.53 12.76 7.59
CA GLY A 147 1.07 11.77 8.53
C GLY A 147 2.19 10.92 7.94
N ARG A 148 2.53 9.85 8.66
CA ARG A 148 3.39 8.75 8.21
C ARG A 148 2.59 7.48 7.91
N SER A 149 1.27 7.59 7.84
CA SER A 149 0.38 6.49 7.48
C SER A 149 0.52 6.12 6.01
N THR A 150 0.07 4.93 5.65
CA THR A 150 0.09 4.42 4.27
C THR A 150 -1.31 3.95 3.90
N LEU A 151 -1.82 4.38 2.75
CA LEU A 151 -3.06 3.87 2.18
C LEU A 151 -2.77 2.95 1.00
N ILE A 152 -3.37 1.77 0.97
CA ILE A 152 -3.25 0.78 -0.11
C ILE A 152 -4.62 0.60 -0.76
N LEU A 153 -4.69 0.87 -2.06
CA LEU A 153 -5.88 0.81 -2.89
C LEU A 153 -5.70 -0.23 -4.01
N PRO A 154 -6.07 -1.51 -3.80
CA PRO A 154 -6.20 -2.43 -4.91
C PRO A 154 -7.26 -1.93 -5.88
N VAL A 155 -6.93 -1.91 -7.17
CA VAL A 155 -7.88 -1.63 -8.24
C VAL A 155 -7.67 -2.60 -9.39
N SER A 156 -8.76 -3.13 -9.93
CA SER A 156 -8.70 -3.85 -11.19
C SER A 156 -8.66 -2.87 -12.36
N PRO A 157 -7.59 -2.87 -13.21
CA PRO A 157 -7.51 -1.95 -14.35
C PRO A 157 -8.67 -2.10 -15.35
N ASP A 158 -9.26 -3.30 -15.40
CA ASP A 158 -10.38 -3.61 -16.31
C ASP A 158 -11.75 -3.17 -15.75
N ALA A 159 -11.81 -2.65 -14.51
CA ALA A 159 -13.05 -2.30 -13.82
C ALA A 159 -13.43 -0.81 -13.92
N LEU A 160 -12.55 0.02 -14.46
CA LEU A 160 -12.76 1.46 -14.64
C LEU A 160 -12.52 1.85 -16.10
N GLU A 161 -13.11 2.96 -16.53
CA GLU A 161 -12.76 3.53 -17.84
C GLU A 161 -11.31 4.06 -17.81
N GLU A 162 -10.64 4.07 -18.96
CA GLU A 162 -9.25 4.55 -19.08
C GLU A 162 -9.07 5.97 -18.52
N LYS A 163 -10.03 6.86 -18.79
CA LYS A 163 -10.04 8.24 -18.26
C LYS A 163 -10.18 8.28 -16.73
N GLU A 164 -10.95 7.37 -16.16
CA GLU A 164 -11.22 7.31 -14.72
C GLU A 164 -9.98 6.79 -13.98
N LEU A 165 -9.37 5.74 -14.53
CA LEU A 165 -8.12 5.22 -14.01
C LEU A 165 -7.00 6.28 -14.07
N ALA A 166 -6.85 6.98 -15.19
CA ALA A 166 -5.86 8.05 -15.33
C ALA A 166 -6.07 9.21 -14.33
N LEU A 167 -7.34 9.53 -14.00
CA LEU A 167 -7.65 10.53 -12.97
C LEU A 167 -7.28 10.05 -11.57
N LEU A 168 -7.55 8.79 -11.22
CA LEU A 168 -7.15 8.22 -9.94
C LEU A 168 -5.63 8.19 -9.77
N GLU A 169 -4.90 7.82 -10.82
CA GLU A 169 -3.43 7.70 -10.80
C GLU A 169 -2.69 9.02 -10.58
N ARG A 170 -3.33 10.16 -10.86
CA ARG A 170 -2.66 11.47 -10.89
C ARG A 170 -2.03 11.89 -9.56
N ASN A 171 -2.65 11.50 -8.44
CA ASN A 171 -2.28 11.98 -7.10
C ASN A 171 -1.78 10.86 -6.19
N VAL A 172 -1.54 9.67 -6.71
CA VAL A 172 -1.18 8.47 -5.94
C VAL A 172 0.04 7.77 -6.57
N GLU A 173 0.76 6.99 -5.78
CA GLU A 173 1.87 6.17 -6.28
C GLU A 173 1.32 4.88 -6.89
N VAL A 174 1.64 4.62 -8.15
CA VAL A 174 1.15 3.44 -8.87
C VAL A 174 2.10 2.26 -8.66
N VAL A 175 1.54 1.14 -8.23
CA VAL A 175 2.27 -0.12 -8.02
C VAL A 175 1.77 -1.17 -9.00
N GLU A 176 2.66 -1.66 -9.84
CA GLU A 176 2.35 -2.74 -10.78
C GLU A 176 2.66 -4.11 -10.18
N SER A 177 1.66 -5.00 -10.18
CA SER A 177 1.75 -6.35 -9.60
C SER A 177 2.94 -7.20 -10.09
N PRO A 178 3.33 -7.21 -11.38
CA PRO A 178 4.42 -8.08 -11.85
C PRO A 178 5.79 -7.71 -11.28
N VAL A 179 6.09 -6.41 -11.20
CA VAL A 179 7.41 -5.91 -10.78
C VAL A 179 7.61 -6.17 -9.29
N VAL A 180 6.63 -5.81 -8.46
CA VAL A 180 6.72 -6.02 -7.01
C VAL A 180 6.68 -7.50 -6.64
N LYS A 181 5.98 -8.35 -7.40
CA LYS A 181 6.03 -9.81 -7.18
C LYS A 181 7.44 -10.35 -7.39
N MET A 182 8.12 -9.95 -8.46
CA MET A 182 9.49 -10.37 -8.73
C MET A 182 10.47 -9.88 -7.66
N ASP A 183 10.32 -8.63 -7.20
CA ASP A 183 11.17 -8.07 -6.13
C ASP A 183 10.95 -8.78 -4.79
N LEU A 184 9.70 -9.05 -4.42
CA LEU A 184 9.36 -9.79 -3.20
C LEU A 184 9.89 -11.22 -3.23
N GLU A 185 9.71 -11.94 -4.35
CA GLU A 185 10.25 -13.30 -4.53
C GLU A 185 11.79 -13.30 -4.44
N THR A 186 12.46 -12.31 -5.03
CA THR A 186 13.91 -12.17 -4.95
C THR A 186 14.37 -11.89 -3.51
N GLN A 187 13.66 -11.04 -2.77
CA GLN A 187 13.95 -10.74 -1.37
C GLN A 187 13.71 -11.96 -0.45
N GLU A 188 12.62 -12.71 -0.64
CA GLU A 188 12.33 -13.93 0.12
C GLU A 188 13.42 -14.99 -0.08
N VAL A 189 13.89 -15.18 -1.33
CA VAL A 189 15.00 -16.08 -1.65
C VAL A 189 16.29 -15.63 -0.99
N SER A 190 16.64 -14.33 -1.04
CA SER A 190 17.82 -13.80 -0.36
C SER A 190 17.78 -14.06 1.15
N ASN A 191 16.65 -13.74 1.79
CA ASN A 191 16.45 -13.94 3.23
C ASN A 191 16.51 -15.42 3.66
N LEU A 192 16.16 -16.35 2.76
CA LEU A 192 16.29 -17.80 2.99
C LEU A 192 17.74 -18.26 2.88
N LEU A 193 18.50 -17.73 1.92
CA LEU A 193 19.91 -18.07 1.72
C LEU A 193 20.81 -17.50 2.83
N ASP A 194 20.50 -16.31 3.36
CA ASP A 194 21.25 -15.69 4.46
C ASP A 194 21.06 -16.40 5.82
N LYS A 195 20.12 -17.36 5.92
CA LYS A 195 19.85 -18.15 7.14
C LYS A 195 20.61 -19.49 7.21
N TYR A 196 21.41 -19.83 6.21
CA TYR A 196 22.26 -21.03 6.15
C TYR A 196 23.74 -20.66 6.12
#